data_AF-A0A1B0EXI2-F1
#
_entry.id   AF-A0A1B0EXI2-F1
#
_cell.length_a   1.000
_cell.length_b   1.000
_cell.length_c   1.000
_cell.angle_alpha   90.00
_cell.angle_beta   90.00
_cell.angle_gamma   90.00
#
_symmetry.space_group_name_H-M   'P 1'
#
loop_
_entity.id
_entity.type
_entity.pdbx_description
1 polymer ?
#
loop_
_entity_poly.entity_id
_entity_poly.type
_entity_poly.pdbx_seq_one_letter_code
_entity_poly.pdbx_strand_id
1 'polypeptide(L)' 'MSNQTKQRIQVPDGLRDVLLEFSIAYLLEQPGDVVDYAVEFFTRLQENRKTNMVAVEAPSPDESVMSQEEGK' A
#
# COMPACT_ATOMS: atom_id res chain seq x y z
N MET A 1 0.56 -45.24 12.21
CA MET A 1 0.96 -44.09 13.05
C MET A 1 0.94 -42.85 12.16
N SER A 2 -0.09 -42.02 12.31
CA SER A 2 -0.40 -40.91 11.42
C SER A 2 0.62 -39.79 11.61
N ASN A 3 1.56 -39.66 10.69
CA ASN A 3 2.52 -38.56 10.69
C ASN A 3 1.79 -37.31 10.20
N GLN A 4 1.09 -36.63 11.12
CA GLN A 4 0.50 -35.32 10.89
C GLN A 4 1.66 -34.34 10.80
N THR A 5 2.24 -34.25 9.60
CA THR A 5 3.19 -33.22 9.23
C THR A 5 2.53 -31.88 9.53
N LYS A 6 2.94 -31.23 10.62
CA LYS A 6 2.76 -29.79 10.84
C LYS A 6 3.29 -29.12 9.58
N GLN A 7 2.39 -28.81 8.66
CA GLN A 7 2.69 -28.00 7.49
C GLN A 7 3.30 -26.72 8.05
N ARG A 8 4.59 -26.53 7.80
CA ARG A 8 5.35 -25.39 8.31
C ARG A 8 4.67 -24.16 7.69
N ILE A 9 3.90 -23.43 8.50
CA ILE A 9 3.18 -22.26 8.04
C ILE A 9 4.24 -21.27 7.56
N GLN A 10 4.33 -21.08 6.24
CA GLN A 10 5.19 -20.07 5.65
C GLN A 10 4.42 -18.77 5.62
N VAL A 11 4.95 -17.77 6.31
CA VAL A 11 4.41 -16.41 6.30
C VAL A 11 4.85 -15.78 4.98
N PRO A 12 3.91 -15.31 4.12
CA PRO A 12 4.27 -14.59 2.90
C PRO A 12 5.09 -13.34 3.23
N ASP A 13 6.10 -13.03 2.41
CA ASP A 13 6.98 -11.88 2.67
C ASP A 13 6.20 -10.57 2.77
N GLY A 14 5.25 -10.32 1.87
CA GLY A 14 4.41 -9.11 1.95
C GLY A 14 3.56 -8.99 3.22
N LEU A 15 3.21 -10.11 3.87
CA LEU A 15 2.54 -10.07 5.17
C LEU A 15 3.54 -9.75 6.29
N ARG A 16 4.74 -10.34 6.23
CA ARG A 16 5.82 -10.07 7.18
C ARG A 16 6.22 -8.60 7.16
N ASP A 17 6.42 -8.01 5.98
CA ASP A 17 6.85 -6.62 5.84
C ASP A 17 5.84 -5.65 6.45
N VAL A 18 4.55 -5.82 6.12
CA VAL A 18 3.47 -4.96 6.64
C VAL A 18 3.35 -5.05 8.17
N LEU A 19 3.45 -6.25 8.73
CA LEU A 19 3.40 -6.45 10.19
C LEU A 19 4.65 -5.88 10.89
N LEU A 20 5.82 -5.97 10.25
CA LEU A 20 7.05 -5.41 10.79
C LEU A 20 6.98 -3.87 10.84
N GLU A 21 6.47 -3.25 9.78
CA GLU A 21 6.31 -1.79 9.70
C GLU A 21 5.35 -1.27 10.78
N PHE A 22 4.19 -1.93 10.95
CA PHE A 22 3.28 -1.66 12.06
C PHE A 22 3.96 -1.81 13.43
N SER A 23 4.72 -2.89 13.62
CA SER A 23 5.40 -3.16 14.89
C SER A 23 6.42 -2.07 15.24
N ILE A 24 7.19 -1.61 14.25
CA ILE A 24 8.15 -0.51 14.44
C ILE A 24 7.41 0.78 14.79
N ALA A 25 6.35 1.12 14.06
CA ALA A 25 5.57 2.33 14.29
C ALA A 25 4.95 2.36 15.70
N TYR A 26 4.37 1.24 16.14
CA TYR A 26 3.83 1.08 17.49
C TYR A 26 4.90 1.27 18.58
N LEU A 27 6.10 0.72 18.40
CA LEU A 27 7.21 0.87 19.35
C LEU A 27 7.74 2.30 19.44
N LEU A 28 7.63 3.08 18.36
CA LEU A 28 8.04 4.48 18.32
C LEU A 28 7.00 5.40 18.97
N GLU A 29 5.72 5.22 18.63
CA GLU A 29 4.65 6.10 19.11
C GLU A 29 4.12 5.73 20.50
N GLN A 30 4.29 4.47 20.93
CA GLN A 30 3.85 3.93 22.22
C GLN A 30 2.41 4.35 22.59
N PRO A 31 1.43 4.09 21.72
CA PRO A 31 0.04 4.46 21.98
C PRO A 31 -0.54 3.63 23.14
N GLY A 32 -1.63 4.14 23.74
CA GLY A 32 -2.29 3.47 24.86
C GLY A 32 -2.98 2.16 24.49
N ASP A 33 -3.72 2.15 23.37
CA ASP A 33 -4.45 0.98 22.89
C ASP A 33 -3.90 0.49 21.54
N VAL A 34 -3.51 -0.78 21.49
CA VAL A 34 -2.90 -1.39 20.29
C VAL A 34 -3.91 -1.63 19.17
N VAL A 35 -5.17 -1.91 19.50
CA VAL A 35 -6.20 -2.20 18.50
C VAL A 35 -6.62 -0.92 17.83
N ASP A 36 -6.85 0.13 18.60
CA ASP A 36 -7.21 1.46 18.08
C ASP A 36 -6.11 2.00 17.16
N TYR A 37 -4.85 1.90 17.59
CA TYR A 37 -3.71 2.29 16.77
C TYR A 37 -3.55 1.43 15.50
N ALA A 38 -3.82 0.12 15.57
CA ALA A 38 -3.79 -0.73 14.38
C ALA A 38 -4.84 -0.31 13.34
N VAL A 39 -6.05 0.04 13.78
CA VAL A 39 -7.11 0.54 12.89
C VAL A 39 -6.66 1.82 12.20
N GLU A 40 -6.07 2.76 12.95
CA GLU A 40 -5.57 4.01 12.38
C GLU A 40 -4.41 3.76 11.38
N PHE A 41 -3.41 2.97 11.79
CA PHE A 41 -2.23 2.67 10.97
C PHE A 41 -2.62 2.01 9.64
N PHE A 42 -3.45 0.97 9.67
CA PHE A 42 -3.83 0.26 8.45
C PHE A 42 -4.82 1.06 7.58
N THR A 43 -5.65 1.92 8.18
CA THR A 43 -6.48 2.87 7.43
C THR A 43 -5.61 3.83 6.62
N ARG A 44 -4.63 4.48 7.27
CA ARG A 44 -3.68 5.38 6.59
C ARG A 44 -2.87 4.66 5.52
N LEU A 45 -2.39 3.45 5.81
CA LEU A 45 -1.66 2.62 4.84
C LEU A 45 -2.51 2.30 3.59
N GLN A 46 -3.79 2.00 3.78
CA GLN A 46 -4.72 1.73 2.68
C GLN A 46 -4.98 2.98 1.83
N GLU A 47 -5.20 4.13 2.46
CA GLU A 47 -5.40 5.41 1.77
C GLU A 47 -4.16 5.79 0.94
N ASN A 48 -2.97 5.64 1.52
CA ASN A 48 -1.72 5.97 0.83
C ASN A 48 -1.51 5.10 -0.42
N ARG A 49 -1.90 3.82 -0.38
CA ARG A 49 -1.88 2.93 -1.56
C ARG A 49 -2.87 3.36 -2.63
N LYS A 50 -4.09 3.76 -2.25
CA LYS A 50 -5.11 4.26 -3.20
C LYS A 50 -4.63 5.54 -3.89
N THR A 51 -4.08 6.49 -3.13
CA THR A 51 -3.53 7.73 -3.67
C THR A 51 -2.37 7.48 -4.64
N ASN A 52 -1.48 6.53 -4.32
CA ASN A 52 -0.34 6.22 -5.19
C ASN A 52 -0.78 5.49 -6.47
N MET A 53 -1.84 4.67 -6.44
CA MET A 53 -2.41 4.06 -7.66
C MET A 53 -3.04 5.11 -8.59
N VAL A 54 -3.76 6.09 -8.05
CA VAL A 54 -4.39 7.17 -8.84
C VAL A 54 -3.34 8.09 -9.48
N ALA A 55 -2.15 8.24 -8.87
CA ALA A 55 -1.05 9.04 -9.42
C ALA A 55 -0.39 8.42 -10.66
N VAL A 56 -0.51 7.10 -10.89
CA VAL A 56 0.04 6.41 -12.07
C VAL A 56 -0.92 6.45 -13.27
N GLU A 57 -2.18 6.83 -13.04
CA GLU A 57 -3.24 6.89 -14.05
C GLU A 57 -3.55 8.32 -14.51
N ALA A 58 -2.67 9.29 -14.23
CA ALA A 58 -2.76 10.58 -14.90
C ALA A 58 -2.39 10.38 -16.39
N PRO A 59 -3.31 10.56 -17.35
CA PRO A 59 -2.93 10.58 -18.75
C PRO A 59 -1.97 11.75 -18.94
N SER A 60 -0.73 11.46 -19.34
CA SER A 60 0.19 12.44 -19.89
C SER A 60 -0.57 13.25 -20.95
N PRO A 61 -0.68 14.59 -20.86
CA PRO A 61 -1.17 15.39 -21.96
C PRO A 61 -0.06 15.45 -23.02
N ASP A 62 0.14 14.33 -23.71
CA ASP A 62 0.99 14.24 -24.88
C ASP A 62 0.21 14.75 -26.09
N GLU A 63 0.75 15.82 -26.67
CA GLU A 63 0.80 16.04 -28.10
C GLU A 63 -0.54 16.12 -28.86
N SER A 64 -1.20 17.29 -28.87
CA SER A 64 -2.07 17.71 -30.00
C SER A 64 -2.44 19.20 -29.92
N VAL A 65 -1.54 20.06 -30.42
CA VAL A 65 -1.96 21.27 -31.13
C VAL A 65 -1.30 21.21 -32.52
N MET A 66 -1.85 20.34 -33.37
CA MET A 66 -1.54 20.37 -34.79
C MET A 66 -1.90 21.74 -35.35
N SER A 67 -0.88 22.34 -35.94
CA SER A 67 -0.94 23.43 -36.91
C SER A 67 -2.10 23.22 -37.88
N GLN A 68 -3.06 24.14 -37.94
CA GLN A 68 -3.88 24.35 -39.13
C GLN A 68 -3.73 25.80 -39.58
N GLU A 69 -2.89 25.91 -40.60
CA GLU A 69 -2.90 26.91 -41.65
C GLU A 69 -4.30 27.11 -42.25
N GLU A 70 -4.80 28.35 -42.24
CA GLU A 70 -5.74 28.92 -43.22
C GLU A 70 -5.46 30.45 -43.23
N GLY A 71 -5.17 31.18 -44.31
CA GLY A 71 -5.34 30.87 -45.72
C GLY A 71 -6.48 31.66 -46.37
N LYS A 72 -6.70 32.95 -46.07
CA LYS A 72 -7.37 33.89 -47.00
C LYS A 72 -7.18 35.36 -46.63
#